data_AF-A0A559MA72-F1
#
_entry.id   AF-A0A559MA72-F1
#
_cell.length_a   1.000
_cell.length_b   1.000
_cell.length_c   1.000
_cell.angle_alpha   90.00
_cell.angle_beta   90.00
_cell.angle_gamma   90.00
#
_symmetry.space_group_name_H-M   'P 1'
#
loop_
_entity.id
_entity.type
_entity.pdbx_description
1 polymer ?
#
loop_
_entity_poly.entity_id
_entity_poly.type
_entity_poly.pdbx_seq_one_letter_code
_entity_poly.pdbx_strand_id
1 'polypeptide(L)'
;MDSLHDENNWPEGIGIVEIEMRRRLFWSMYQLEVSASTTWGSVIRCREAQSHVSYPSEINDEFFSDDGYQGLSTLVQGFNLPRTISNPSCWLHGWNFTTELHRVLEHAMDDLYRYRYRSAPIGSFSPVDLFGRDTTQHSVVLSKVLYIYDHLPQKFKEAKLPRNGKAGKEEIYSFQAANITATLQLVRMILFTSEDATVEQKCKIARDLLDGFSKIPIVFLRAISSPLLHHLAGIGSILAPVMEGPLSETSYHEVRHVL
;
A
#
# COMPACT_ATOMS: atom_id res chain seq x y z
N MET A 1 -2.60 -7.37 21.96
CA MET A 1 -3.46 -7.01 20.82
C MET A 1 -4.38 -8.19 20.59
N ASP A 2 -5.08 -8.57 21.66
CA ASP A 2 -5.47 -9.97 21.82
C ASP A 2 -6.77 -10.17 21.05
N SER A 3 -6.71 -11.09 20.07
CA SER A 3 -7.82 -11.56 19.22
C SER A 3 -8.33 -10.67 18.07
N LEU A 4 -7.93 -9.39 17.95
CA LEU A 4 -8.43 -8.52 16.87
C LEU A 4 -8.07 -8.98 15.44
N HIS A 5 -7.05 -9.82 15.29
CA HIS A 5 -6.56 -10.33 14.01
C HIS A 5 -7.44 -11.43 13.41
N ASP A 6 -8.49 -11.89 14.09
CA ASP A 6 -9.42 -12.91 13.59
C ASP A 6 -10.84 -12.59 14.05
N GLU A 7 -11.75 -12.37 13.10
CA GLU A 7 -13.15 -12.00 13.41
C GLU A 7 -13.86 -13.07 14.24
N ASN A 8 -13.44 -14.34 14.15
CA ASN A 8 -14.04 -15.44 14.92
C ASN A 8 -13.78 -15.32 16.42
N ASN A 9 -12.78 -14.54 16.82
CA ASN A 9 -12.45 -14.33 18.23
C ASN A 9 -13.02 -13.02 18.78
N TRP A 10 -13.88 -12.33 18.03
CA TRP A 10 -14.58 -11.15 18.52
C TRP A 10 -15.78 -11.55 19.39
N PRO A 11 -16.20 -10.70 20.35
CA PRO A 11 -17.32 -11.03 21.22
C PRO A 11 -18.58 -11.34 20.42
N GLU A 12 -19.32 -12.38 20.84
CA GLU A 12 -20.60 -12.71 20.22
C GLU A 12 -21.63 -11.60 20.45
N GLY A 13 -22.50 -11.37 19.47
CA GLY A 13 -23.60 -10.42 19.59
C GLY A 13 -23.22 -8.94 19.44
N ILE A 14 -21.98 -8.62 19.05
CA ILE A 14 -21.60 -7.24 18.70
C ILE A 14 -22.36 -6.76 17.46
N GLY A 15 -22.71 -5.47 17.47
CA GLY A 15 -23.45 -4.82 16.40
C GLY A 15 -22.62 -4.60 15.12
N ILE A 16 -23.31 -4.27 14.03
CA ILE A 16 -22.69 -3.96 12.73
C ILE A 16 -21.73 -2.78 12.85
N VAL A 17 -22.09 -1.77 13.66
CA VAL A 17 -21.25 -0.60 13.87
C VAL A 17 -19.90 -0.99 14.47
N GLU A 18 -19.92 -1.81 15.51
CA GLU A 18 -18.69 -2.27 16.17
C GLU A 18 -17.83 -3.15 15.25
N ILE A 19 -18.46 -4.03 14.46
CA ILE A 19 -17.77 -4.87 13.46
C ILE A 19 -17.00 -4.00 12.46
N GLU A 20 -17.66 -3.02 11.85
CA GLU A 20 -17.04 -2.14 10.86
C GLU A 20 -15.95 -1.26 11.49
N MET A 21 -16.13 -0.80 12.73
CA MET A 21 -15.09 -0.09 13.48
C MET A 21 -13.86 -0.97 13.76
N ARG A 22 -14.05 -2.23 14.18
CA ARG A 22 -12.95 -3.18 14.45
C ARG A 22 -12.16 -3.50 13.18
N ARG A 23 -12.84 -3.72 12.05
CA ARG A 23 -12.20 -3.91 10.73
C ARG A 23 -11.32 -2.72 10.36
N ARG A 24 -11.87 -1.50 10.46
CA ARG A 24 -11.13 -0.26 10.14
C ARG A 24 -9.94 -0.06 11.06
N LEU A 25 -10.11 -0.33 12.36
CA LEU A 25 -9.03 -0.25 13.34
C LEU A 25 -7.92 -1.26 13.02
N PHE A 26 -8.27 -2.52 12.80
CA PHE A 26 -7.32 -3.58 12.46
C PHE A 26 -6.48 -3.20 11.23
N TRP A 27 -7.13 -2.85 10.14
CA TRP A 27 -6.45 -2.52 8.89
C TRP A 27 -5.67 -1.20 8.97
N SER A 28 -6.10 -0.23 9.80
CA SER A 28 -5.30 0.96 10.08
C SER A 28 -4.00 0.63 10.83
N MET A 29 -4.07 -0.27 11.83
CA MET A 29 -2.88 -0.74 12.54
C MET A 29 -1.94 -1.53 11.61
N TYR A 30 -2.51 -2.37 10.74
CA TYR A 30 -1.76 -3.12 9.73
C TYR A 30 -1.02 -2.18 8.76
N GLN A 31 -1.72 -1.20 8.16
CA GLN A 31 -1.10 -0.21 7.26
C GLN A 31 0.03 0.56 7.96
N LEU A 32 -0.18 0.96 9.22
CA LEU A 32 0.83 1.64 10.03
C LEU A 32 2.06 0.76 10.26
N GLU A 33 1.89 -0.51 10.65
CA GLU A 33 2.99 -1.44 10.90
C GLU A 33 3.82 -1.70 9.63
N VAL A 34 3.16 -1.95 8.49
CA VAL A 34 3.83 -2.15 7.20
C VAL A 34 4.59 -0.88 6.79
N SER A 35 3.95 0.28 6.92
CA SER A 35 4.57 1.58 6.60
C SER A 35 5.79 1.85 7.46
N ALA A 36 5.67 1.69 8.78
CA ALA A 36 6.77 1.90 9.72
C ALA A 36 7.93 0.92 9.45
N SER A 37 7.61 -0.35 9.21
CA SER A 37 8.62 -1.38 8.95
C SER A 37 9.39 -1.15 7.66
N THR A 38 8.68 -0.74 6.61
CA THR A 38 9.29 -0.37 5.32
C THR A 38 10.24 0.81 5.47
N THR A 39 9.89 1.77 6.33
CA THR A 39 10.66 3.00 6.54
C THR A 39 11.92 2.77 7.35
N TRP A 40 11.79 2.07 8.48
CA TRP A 40 12.87 1.91 9.45
C TRP A 40 13.73 0.68 9.18
N GLY A 41 13.43 -0.08 8.12
CA GLY A 41 14.11 -1.34 7.86
C GLY A 41 13.83 -2.39 8.95
N SER A 42 12.70 -2.29 9.65
CA SER A 42 12.36 -3.19 10.76
C SER A 42 11.51 -4.38 10.28
N VAL A 43 11.38 -5.38 11.15
CA VAL A 43 10.54 -6.55 10.91
C VAL A 43 9.05 -6.17 10.97
N ILE A 44 8.26 -6.64 10.00
CA ILE A 44 6.80 -6.56 10.01
C ILE A 44 6.25 -7.59 10.99
N ARG A 45 5.66 -7.15 12.10
CA ARG A 45 5.16 -8.05 13.15
C ARG A 45 3.76 -8.59 12.87
N CYS A 46 2.92 -7.78 12.25
CA CYS A 46 1.54 -8.16 11.91
C CYS A 46 1.49 -8.72 10.49
N ARG A 47 1.60 -10.04 10.36
CA ARG A 47 1.60 -10.73 9.06
C ARG A 47 0.18 -10.88 8.53
N GLU A 48 -0.02 -10.53 7.25
CA GLU A 48 -1.29 -10.78 6.57
C GLU A 48 -1.70 -12.26 6.64
N ALA A 49 -0.75 -13.17 6.45
CA ALA A 49 -1.00 -14.63 6.47
C ALA A 49 -1.55 -15.16 7.81
N GLN A 50 -1.50 -14.37 8.88
CA GLN A 50 -2.01 -14.70 10.21
C GLN A 50 -3.25 -13.86 10.57
N SER A 51 -3.78 -13.11 9.60
CA SER A 51 -4.86 -12.17 9.78
C SER A 51 -6.12 -12.65 9.04
N HIS A 52 -7.20 -12.87 9.78
CA HIS A 52 -8.50 -13.30 9.31
C HIS A 52 -9.53 -12.21 9.59
N VAL A 53 -9.30 -11.03 9.03
CA VAL A 53 -10.19 -9.85 9.15
C VAL A 53 -10.63 -9.45 7.75
N SER A 54 -11.94 -9.31 7.54
CA SER A 54 -12.49 -8.86 6.26
C SER A 54 -12.19 -7.37 6.06
N TYR A 55 -12.22 -6.92 4.81
CA TYR A 55 -12.21 -5.48 4.56
C TYR A 55 -13.45 -4.80 5.15
N PRO A 56 -13.35 -3.54 5.59
CA PRO A 56 -14.52 -2.73 5.85
C PRO A 56 -15.42 -2.68 4.61
N SER A 57 -16.70 -2.70 4.85
CA SER A 57 -17.72 -2.50 3.83
C SER A 57 -17.55 -1.10 3.21
N GLU A 58 -17.61 -1.02 1.89
CA GLU A 58 -17.49 0.24 1.14
C GLU A 58 -18.81 1.01 1.20
N ILE A 59 -19.21 1.42 2.38
CA ILE A 59 -20.44 2.16 2.63
C ILE A 59 -20.14 3.31 3.60
N ASN A 60 -20.79 4.46 3.41
CA ASN A 60 -20.61 5.57 4.34
C ASN A 60 -21.37 5.27 5.65
N ASP A 61 -20.86 5.83 6.75
CA ASP A 61 -21.41 5.64 8.09
C ASP A 61 -22.86 6.08 8.22
N GLU A 62 -23.31 7.04 7.40
CA GLU A 62 -24.71 7.47 7.35
C GLU A 62 -25.70 6.40 6.84
N PHE A 63 -25.22 5.30 6.28
CA PHE A 63 -26.05 4.26 5.64
C PHE A 63 -26.03 2.92 6.36
N PHE A 64 -25.52 2.82 7.59
CA PHE A 64 -25.66 1.61 8.38
C PHE A 64 -25.77 1.91 9.88
N SER A 65 -26.39 0.97 10.58
CA SER A 65 -26.56 0.97 12.03
C SER A 65 -26.64 -0.47 12.52
N ASP A 66 -26.79 -0.69 13.81
CA ASP A 66 -26.98 -2.06 14.34
C ASP A 66 -28.29 -2.71 13.89
N ASP A 67 -29.24 -1.91 13.38
CA ASP A 67 -30.49 -2.38 12.77
C ASP A 67 -30.30 -2.91 11.33
N GLY A 68 -29.13 -2.69 10.72
CA GLY A 68 -28.82 -3.13 9.36
C GLY A 68 -28.23 -2.05 8.46
N TYR A 69 -28.06 -2.43 7.19
CA TYR A 69 -27.59 -1.56 6.12
C TYR A 69 -28.76 -0.92 5.36
N GLN A 70 -28.67 0.38 5.08
CA GLN A 70 -29.69 1.18 4.41
C GLN A 70 -29.24 1.54 2.98
N GLY A 71 -30.19 1.67 2.04
CA GLY A 71 -29.90 2.19 0.69
C GLY A 71 -29.26 1.18 -0.30
N LEU A 72 -29.38 -0.13 -0.06
CA LEU A 72 -28.90 -1.18 -0.96
C LEU A 72 -29.68 -1.24 -2.28
N SER A 73 -29.29 -0.45 -3.29
CA SER A 73 -29.76 -0.65 -4.68
C SER A 73 -28.68 -1.13 -5.64
N THR A 74 -27.41 -1.17 -5.23
CA THR A 74 -26.29 -1.67 -6.04
C THR A 74 -25.32 -2.47 -5.18
N LEU A 75 -25.69 -3.70 -4.84
CA LEU A 75 -24.73 -4.65 -4.30
C LEU A 75 -24.14 -5.47 -5.43
N VAL A 76 -22.84 -5.33 -5.67
CA VAL A 76 -22.08 -6.35 -6.38
C VAL A 76 -21.50 -7.27 -5.32
N GLN A 77 -21.98 -8.51 -5.30
CA GLN A 77 -21.36 -9.58 -4.52
C GLN A 77 -19.98 -9.83 -5.14
N GLY A 78 -18.92 -9.36 -4.47
CA GLY A 78 -17.55 -9.57 -4.95
C GLY A 78 -17.24 -11.06 -5.05
N PHE A 79 -16.61 -11.48 -6.15
CA PHE A 79 -16.12 -12.85 -6.30
C PHE A 79 -15.23 -13.23 -5.11
N ASN A 80 -15.61 -14.31 -4.39
CA ASN A 80 -14.84 -15.01 -3.36
C ASN A 80 -14.46 -14.27 -2.06
N LEU A 81 -15.09 -13.14 -1.69
CA LEU A 81 -14.90 -12.50 -0.37
C LEU A 81 -16.18 -12.57 0.48
N PRO A 82 -16.10 -12.82 1.80
CA PRO A 82 -17.28 -12.90 2.64
C PRO A 82 -17.91 -11.51 2.82
N ARG A 83 -19.21 -11.40 2.54
CA ARG A 83 -20.18 -10.39 3.04
C ARG A 83 -19.69 -8.92 3.13
N THR A 84 -18.87 -8.42 2.20
CA THR A 84 -18.55 -6.99 2.12
C THR A 84 -19.43 -6.30 1.09
N ILE A 85 -20.08 -5.22 1.51
CA ILE A 85 -20.83 -4.36 0.61
C ILE A 85 -19.83 -3.54 -0.20
N SER A 86 -19.92 -3.57 -1.53
CA SER A 86 -19.07 -2.76 -2.41
C SER A 86 -19.87 -1.62 -3.05
N ASN A 87 -19.36 -0.40 -2.91
CA ASN A 87 -19.84 0.79 -3.59
C ASN A 87 -18.60 1.53 -4.09
N PRO A 88 -18.29 1.46 -5.41
CA PRO A 88 -17.15 2.17 -5.99
C PRO A 88 -17.20 3.69 -5.82
N SER A 89 -18.33 4.24 -5.36
CA SER A 89 -18.45 5.65 -5.01
C SER A 89 -18.17 5.99 -3.56
N CYS A 90 -18.12 5.01 -2.65
CA CYS A 90 -17.72 5.24 -1.27
C CYS A 90 -16.21 5.52 -1.18
N TRP A 91 -15.81 6.43 -0.31
CA TRP A 91 -14.38 6.74 -0.12
C TRP A 91 -13.57 5.54 0.39
N LEU A 92 -14.22 4.60 1.10
CA LEU A 92 -13.61 3.36 1.56
C LEU A 92 -13.17 2.44 0.41
N HIS A 93 -13.70 2.61 -0.80
CA HIS A 93 -13.22 1.87 -1.97
C HIS A 93 -11.75 2.18 -2.28
N GLY A 94 -11.39 3.47 -2.30
CA GLY A 94 -9.99 3.90 -2.45
C GLY A 94 -9.13 3.55 -1.25
N TRP A 95 -9.70 3.55 -0.04
CA TRP A 95 -8.99 3.16 1.16
C TRP A 95 -8.68 1.65 1.20
N ASN A 96 -9.64 0.79 0.84
CA ASN A 96 -9.45 -0.65 0.69
C ASN A 96 -8.41 -0.96 -0.39
N PHE A 97 -8.44 -0.24 -1.51
CA PHE A 97 -7.39 -0.31 -2.53
C PHE A 97 -6.01 0.05 -1.96
N THR A 98 -5.93 1.09 -1.12
CA THR A 98 -4.68 1.44 -0.45
C THR A 98 -4.22 0.34 0.51
N THR A 99 -5.14 -0.34 1.21
CA THR A 99 -4.81 -1.51 2.04
C THR A 99 -4.25 -2.66 1.21
N GLU A 100 -4.81 -2.94 0.03
CA GLU A 100 -4.24 -3.91 -0.92
C GLU A 100 -2.80 -3.56 -1.29
N LEU A 101 -2.50 -2.28 -1.54
CA LEU A 101 -1.11 -1.87 -1.83
C LEU A 101 -0.17 -2.12 -0.64
N HIS A 102 -0.63 -1.93 0.59
CA HIS A 102 0.18 -2.26 1.78
C HIS A 102 0.39 -3.77 1.92
N ARG A 103 -0.61 -4.60 1.59
CA ARG A 103 -0.43 -6.06 1.55
C ARG A 103 0.62 -6.46 0.52
N VAL A 104 0.53 -5.93 -0.71
CA VAL A 104 1.55 -6.15 -1.74
C VAL A 104 2.93 -5.69 -1.25
N LEU A 105 3.00 -4.55 -0.56
CA LEU A 105 4.24 -4.02 0.01
C LEU A 105 4.85 -4.95 1.08
N GLU A 106 4.04 -5.56 1.97
CA GLU A 106 4.52 -6.57 2.93
C GLU A 106 5.27 -7.70 2.20
N HIS A 107 4.65 -8.28 1.18
CA HIS A 107 5.25 -9.41 0.44
C HIS A 107 6.49 -8.98 -0.36
N ALA A 108 6.46 -7.80 -0.99
CA ALA A 108 7.59 -7.27 -1.72
C ALA A 108 8.80 -6.99 -0.81
N MET A 109 8.56 -6.49 0.41
CA MET A 109 9.59 -6.27 1.42
C MET A 109 10.19 -7.58 1.92
N ASP A 110 9.36 -8.61 2.13
CA ASP A 110 9.81 -9.96 2.48
C ASP A 110 10.81 -10.53 1.46
N ASP A 111 10.48 -10.42 0.18
CA ASP A 111 11.34 -10.91 -0.90
C ASP A 111 12.63 -10.08 -1.02
N LEU A 112 12.55 -8.76 -0.82
CA LEU A 112 13.72 -7.89 -0.76
C LEU A 112 14.66 -8.26 0.41
N TYR A 113 14.13 -8.51 1.60
CA TYR A 113 14.94 -8.92 2.74
C TYR A 113 15.57 -10.30 2.51
N ARG A 114 14.82 -11.25 1.94
CA ARG A 114 15.38 -12.56 1.57
C ARG A 114 16.53 -12.41 0.57
N TYR A 115 16.38 -11.56 -0.44
CA TYR A 115 17.44 -11.29 -1.42
C TYR A 115 18.69 -10.72 -0.73
N ARG A 116 18.55 -9.68 0.10
CA ARG A 116 19.67 -9.02 0.79
C ARG A 116 20.40 -9.93 1.77
N TYR A 117 19.67 -10.80 2.47
CA TYR A 117 20.23 -11.66 3.52
C TYR A 117 20.51 -13.10 3.07
N ARG A 118 20.31 -13.43 1.79
CA ARG A 118 20.60 -14.77 1.24
C ARG A 118 22.05 -15.20 1.47
N SER A 119 22.96 -14.23 1.52
CA SER A 119 24.41 -14.45 1.69
C SER A 119 24.88 -14.41 3.15
N ALA A 120 23.99 -14.20 4.12
CA ALA A 120 24.33 -14.14 5.54
C ALA A 120 23.90 -15.44 6.25
N PRO A 121 24.77 -16.47 6.30
CA PRO A 121 24.42 -17.73 6.96
C PRO A 121 24.27 -17.50 8.47
N ILE A 122 23.02 -17.54 8.96
CA ILE A 122 22.70 -17.54 10.39
C ILE A 122 23.03 -18.89 11.02
N GLY A 123 23.02 -19.97 10.22
CA GLY A 123 23.34 -21.32 10.66
C GLY A 123 23.78 -22.21 9.50
N SER A 124 24.02 -23.49 9.78
CA SER A 124 24.45 -24.48 8.79
C SER A 124 23.39 -24.82 7.73
N PHE A 125 22.15 -24.37 7.93
CA PHE A 125 21.02 -24.67 7.08
C PHE A 125 19.97 -23.55 7.14
N SER A 126 19.31 -23.25 6.00
CA SER A 126 18.23 -22.27 5.91
C SER A 126 16.88 -22.99 5.75
N PRO A 127 15.98 -22.94 6.75
CA PRO A 127 14.62 -23.51 6.64
C PRO A 127 13.84 -23.05 5.40
N VAL A 128 14.11 -21.85 4.90
CA VAL A 128 13.49 -21.30 3.69
C VAL A 128 13.71 -22.20 2.48
N ASP A 129 14.85 -22.88 2.40
CA ASP A 129 15.18 -23.79 1.29
C ASP A 129 14.37 -25.10 1.34
N LEU A 130 13.85 -25.52 2.51
CA LEU A 130 12.94 -26.68 2.62
C LEU A 130 11.50 -26.33 2.29
N PHE A 131 11.07 -25.13 2.65
CA PHE A 131 9.69 -24.70 2.47
C PHE A 131 9.40 -24.12 1.09
N GLY A 132 10.42 -24.07 0.21
CA GLY A 132 10.28 -23.88 -1.23
C GLY A 132 9.24 -22.82 -1.61
N ARG A 133 9.48 -21.55 -1.24
CA ARG A 133 8.68 -20.46 -1.81
C ARG A 133 9.25 -20.10 -3.16
N ASP A 134 8.53 -20.44 -4.23
CA ASP A 134 8.78 -19.85 -5.54
C ASP A 134 8.53 -18.34 -5.45
N THR A 135 9.57 -17.54 -5.70
CA THR A 135 9.43 -16.09 -5.79
C THR A 135 8.56 -15.78 -7.01
N THR A 136 7.39 -15.19 -6.78
CA THR A 136 6.55 -14.71 -7.88
C THR A 136 7.30 -13.61 -8.62
N GLN A 137 7.30 -13.63 -9.95
CA GLN A 137 7.96 -12.57 -10.71
C GLN A 137 7.33 -11.22 -10.38
N HIS A 138 8.16 -10.26 -9.93
CA HIS A 138 7.68 -8.94 -9.51
C HIS A 138 7.00 -8.17 -10.65
N SER A 139 7.42 -8.42 -11.89
CA SER A 139 6.74 -7.93 -13.10
C SER A 139 5.27 -8.38 -13.20
N VAL A 140 4.95 -9.61 -12.79
CA VAL A 140 3.58 -10.15 -12.78
C VAL A 140 2.76 -9.48 -11.69
N VAL A 141 3.33 -9.33 -10.50
CA VAL A 141 2.70 -8.61 -9.38
C VAL A 141 2.39 -7.17 -9.78
N LEU A 142 3.38 -6.46 -10.33
CA LEU A 142 3.22 -5.08 -10.77
C LEU A 142 2.18 -4.95 -11.87
N SER A 143 2.18 -5.85 -12.86
CA SER A 143 1.18 -5.85 -13.95
C SER A 143 -0.23 -6.01 -13.40
N LYS A 144 -0.41 -6.89 -12.40
CA LYS A 144 -1.70 -7.08 -11.74
C LYS A 144 -2.12 -5.83 -10.96
N VAL A 145 -1.21 -5.21 -10.21
CA VAL A 145 -1.45 -3.98 -9.45
C VAL A 145 -1.83 -2.82 -10.38
N LEU A 146 -1.12 -2.63 -11.49
CA LEU A 146 -1.44 -1.59 -12.46
C LEU A 146 -2.78 -1.86 -13.16
N TYR A 147 -3.08 -3.13 -13.48
CA TYR A 147 -4.38 -3.51 -14.01
C TYR A 147 -5.53 -3.12 -13.06
N ILE A 148 -5.43 -3.44 -11.76
CA ILE A 148 -6.48 -3.06 -10.80
C ILE A 148 -6.54 -1.54 -10.56
N TYR A 149 -5.39 -0.86 -10.56
CA TYR A 149 -5.33 0.61 -10.51
C TYR A 149 -6.06 1.23 -11.71
N ASP A 150 -5.85 0.72 -12.91
CA ASP A 150 -6.49 1.23 -14.13
C ASP A 150 -8.01 1.11 -14.09
N HIS A 151 -8.56 0.13 -13.38
CA HIS A 151 -10.00 -0.05 -13.20
C HIS A 151 -10.58 0.77 -12.03
N LEU A 152 -9.73 1.45 -11.25
CA LEU A 152 -10.17 2.30 -10.15
C LEU A 152 -10.90 3.55 -10.67
N PRO A 153 -12.00 4.00 -10.03
CA PRO A 153 -12.71 5.21 -10.43
C PRO A 153 -11.79 6.46 -10.47
N GLN A 154 -11.98 7.32 -11.47
CA GLN A 154 -11.07 8.47 -11.73
C GLN A 154 -10.86 9.39 -10.52
N LYS A 155 -11.86 9.53 -9.66
CA LYS A 155 -11.78 10.32 -8.41
C LYS A 155 -10.72 9.84 -7.43
N PHE A 156 -10.23 8.62 -7.56
CA PHE A 156 -9.15 8.06 -6.75
C PHE A 156 -7.77 8.10 -7.44
N LYS A 157 -7.68 8.68 -8.64
CA LYS A 157 -6.42 8.79 -9.41
C LYS A 157 -5.86 10.21 -9.48
N GLU A 158 -6.71 11.21 -9.25
CA GLU A 158 -6.33 12.62 -9.36
C GLU A 158 -6.70 13.39 -8.09
N ALA A 159 -5.68 13.90 -7.39
CA ALA A 159 -5.87 14.80 -6.26
C ALA A 159 -6.13 16.23 -6.78
N LYS A 160 -7.25 16.84 -6.37
CA LYS A 160 -7.64 18.20 -6.82
C LYS A 160 -7.89 19.09 -5.61
N LEU A 161 -7.56 20.38 -5.73
CA LEU A 161 -7.99 21.35 -4.73
C LEU A 161 -9.51 21.56 -4.80
N PRO A 162 -10.18 21.83 -3.67
CA PRO A 162 -11.60 22.14 -3.66
C PRO A 162 -11.87 23.35 -4.54
N ARG A 163 -12.83 23.24 -5.47
CA ARG A 163 -13.17 24.35 -6.39
C ARG A 163 -13.64 25.62 -5.66
N ASN A 164 -14.16 25.48 -4.45
CA ASN A 164 -14.90 26.55 -3.76
C ASN A 164 -14.29 26.94 -2.40
N GLY A 165 -13.11 26.40 -2.04
CA GLY A 165 -12.48 26.63 -0.72
C GLY A 165 -13.29 26.14 0.48
N LYS A 166 -14.36 25.37 0.26
CA LYS A 166 -15.17 24.74 1.32
C LYS A 166 -14.83 23.26 1.42
N ALA A 167 -14.59 22.81 2.65
CA ALA A 167 -14.39 21.41 2.96
C ALA A 167 -15.64 20.60 2.55
N GLY A 168 -15.43 19.53 1.80
CA GLY A 168 -16.51 18.72 1.24
C GLY A 168 -16.04 17.32 0.86
N LYS A 169 -16.95 16.47 0.39
CA LYS A 169 -16.65 15.07 0.03
C LYS A 169 -15.52 14.94 -1.00
N GLU A 170 -15.29 15.96 -1.83
CA GLU A 170 -14.19 16.04 -2.81
C GLU A 170 -12.78 15.99 -2.19
N GLU A 171 -12.60 16.52 -0.98
CA GLU A 171 -11.31 16.50 -0.29
C GLU A 171 -10.92 15.09 0.15
N ILE A 172 -11.90 14.28 0.57
CA ILE A 172 -11.66 12.90 0.97
C ILE A 172 -11.14 12.10 -0.23
N TYR A 173 -11.77 12.24 -1.40
CA TYR A 173 -11.31 11.57 -2.62
C TYR A 173 -9.92 12.05 -3.05
N SER A 174 -9.65 13.34 -2.94
CA SER A 174 -8.34 13.90 -3.28
C SER A 174 -7.24 13.45 -2.32
N PHE A 175 -7.55 13.32 -1.03
CA PHE A 175 -6.66 12.71 -0.04
C PHE A 175 -6.40 11.23 -0.36
N GLN A 176 -7.45 10.46 -0.70
CA GLN A 176 -7.29 9.07 -1.11
C GLN A 176 -6.43 8.96 -2.38
N ALA A 177 -6.65 9.81 -3.38
CA ALA A 177 -5.85 9.83 -4.60
C ALA A 177 -4.36 10.12 -4.33
N ALA A 178 -4.08 11.06 -3.44
CA ALA A 178 -2.71 11.35 -3.00
C ALA A 178 -2.08 10.14 -2.30
N ASN A 179 -2.82 9.51 -1.38
CA ASN A 179 -2.34 8.34 -0.64
C ASN A 179 -2.09 7.13 -1.56
N ILE A 180 -3.02 6.84 -2.47
CA ILE A 180 -2.89 5.77 -3.48
C ILE A 180 -1.66 6.02 -4.36
N THR A 181 -1.50 7.25 -4.86
CA THR A 181 -0.35 7.60 -5.70
C THR A 181 0.95 7.36 -4.94
N ALA A 182 1.04 7.83 -3.71
CA ALA A 182 2.23 7.69 -2.88
C ALA A 182 2.59 6.21 -2.65
N THR A 183 1.63 5.43 -2.15
CA THR A 183 1.83 4.01 -1.82
C THR A 183 2.08 3.16 -3.06
N LEU A 184 1.43 3.44 -4.19
CA LEU A 184 1.66 2.73 -5.45
C LEU A 184 3.09 2.91 -5.94
N GLN A 185 3.62 4.12 -5.84
CA GLN A 185 5.00 4.37 -6.25
C GLN A 185 6.00 3.69 -5.30
N LEU A 186 5.70 3.58 -4.00
CA LEU A 186 6.50 2.78 -3.07
C LEU A 186 6.54 1.30 -3.46
N VAL A 187 5.38 0.73 -3.77
CA VAL A 187 5.28 -0.66 -4.24
C VAL A 187 6.13 -0.86 -5.49
N ARG A 188 6.02 0.04 -6.48
CA ARG A 188 6.86 0.02 -7.69
C ARG A 188 8.34 0.01 -7.31
N MET A 189 8.75 0.97 -6.50
CA MET A 189 10.13 1.13 -6.03
C MET A 189 10.70 -0.14 -5.38
N ILE A 190 9.98 -0.75 -4.42
CA ILE A 190 10.44 -1.96 -3.73
C ILE A 190 10.53 -3.15 -4.71
N LEU A 191 9.49 -3.37 -5.52
CA LEU A 191 9.46 -4.47 -6.49
C LEU A 191 10.62 -4.42 -7.50
N PHE A 192 11.04 -3.21 -7.91
CA PHE A 192 12.18 -3.04 -8.82
C PHE A 192 13.55 -3.09 -8.13
N THR A 193 13.63 -2.91 -6.81
CA THR A 193 14.91 -2.89 -6.07
C THR A 193 15.46 -4.29 -5.83
N SER A 194 14.55 -5.25 -5.68
CA SER A 194 14.83 -6.68 -5.54
C SER A 194 15.15 -7.38 -6.86
N GLU A 195 14.97 -6.72 -8.00
CA GLU A 195 15.39 -7.23 -9.32
C GLU A 195 16.81 -6.72 -9.65
N ASP A 196 17.52 -7.40 -10.56
CA ASP A 196 18.78 -6.94 -11.16
C ASP A 196 18.53 -5.76 -12.14
N ALA A 197 17.77 -4.75 -11.69
CA ALA A 197 17.38 -3.59 -12.47
C ALA A 197 18.58 -2.68 -12.74
N THR A 198 18.68 -2.17 -13.97
CA THR A 198 19.75 -1.27 -14.38
C THR A 198 19.63 0.10 -13.70
N VAL A 199 20.72 0.87 -13.70
CA VAL A 199 20.73 2.22 -13.13
C VAL A 199 19.68 3.12 -13.79
N GLU A 200 19.52 3.00 -15.11
CA GLU A 200 18.56 3.77 -15.90
C GLU A 200 17.11 3.45 -15.50
N GLN A 201 16.82 2.16 -15.25
CA GLN A 201 15.50 1.73 -14.77
C GLN A 201 15.20 2.29 -13.37
N LYS A 202 16.16 2.22 -12.45
CA LYS A 202 16.03 2.78 -11.10
C LYS A 202 15.84 4.30 -11.13
N CYS A 203 16.60 5.01 -11.96
CA CYS A 203 16.45 6.46 -12.14
C CYS A 203 15.08 6.81 -12.77
N LYS A 204 14.60 6.03 -13.74
CA LYS A 204 13.28 6.22 -14.33
C LYS A 204 12.16 6.11 -13.29
N ILE A 205 12.22 5.12 -12.40
CA ILE A 205 11.22 4.95 -11.34
C ILE A 205 11.24 6.11 -10.36
N ALA A 206 12.42 6.58 -9.97
CA ALA A 206 12.56 7.75 -9.10
C ALA A 206 12.01 9.03 -9.78
N ARG A 207 12.22 9.20 -11.10
CA ARG A 207 11.62 10.29 -11.88
C ARG A 207 10.09 10.18 -11.93
N ASP A 208 9.54 8.99 -12.19
CA ASP A 208 8.09 8.75 -12.21
C ASP A 208 7.45 9.07 -10.86
N LEU A 209 8.14 8.77 -9.75
CA LEU A 209 7.71 9.12 -8.39
C LEU A 209 7.66 10.65 -8.21
N LEU A 210 8.75 11.36 -8.55
CA LEU A 210 8.84 12.81 -8.41
C LEU A 210 7.78 13.53 -9.28
N ASP A 211 7.60 13.08 -10.52
CA ASP A 211 6.55 13.59 -11.42
C ASP A 211 5.15 13.34 -10.83
N GLY A 212 4.90 12.16 -10.27
CA GLY A 212 3.66 11.84 -9.55
C GLY A 212 3.39 12.78 -8.38
N PHE A 213 4.38 13.02 -7.52
CA PHE A 213 4.23 13.93 -6.38
C PHE A 213 4.09 15.40 -6.80
N SER A 214 4.73 15.82 -7.89
CA SER A 214 4.63 17.20 -8.39
C SER A 214 3.19 17.60 -8.76
N LYS A 215 2.36 16.62 -9.10
CA LYS A 215 0.94 16.80 -9.48
C LYS A 215 0.01 16.84 -8.27
N ILE A 216 0.47 16.45 -7.09
CA ILE A 216 -0.36 16.42 -5.87
C ILE A 216 -0.32 17.79 -5.19
N PRO A 217 -1.47 18.41 -4.89
CA PRO A 217 -1.51 19.66 -4.15
C PRO A 217 -0.80 19.55 -2.79
N ILE A 218 0.00 20.56 -2.44
CA ILE A 218 0.86 20.56 -1.25
C ILE A 218 0.10 20.28 0.07
N VAL A 219 -1.17 20.67 0.15
CA VAL A 219 -2.01 20.40 1.32
C VAL A 219 -2.16 18.90 1.57
N PHE A 220 -2.32 18.10 0.51
CA PHE A 220 -2.43 16.66 0.62
C PHE A 220 -1.06 16.03 0.89
N LEU A 221 0.01 16.51 0.26
CA LEU A 221 1.38 16.10 0.59
C LEU A 221 1.71 16.30 2.07
N ARG A 222 1.27 17.40 2.67
CA ARG A 222 1.39 17.66 4.11
C ARG A 222 0.53 16.71 4.94
N ALA A 223 -0.69 16.44 4.49
CA ALA A 223 -1.59 15.51 5.19
C ALA A 223 -1.05 14.07 5.18
N ILE A 224 -0.37 13.66 4.10
CA ILE A 224 0.32 12.36 3.99
C ILE A 224 1.80 12.47 4.36
N SER A 225 2.23 13.52 5.10
CA SER A 225 3.65 13.84 5.29
C SER A 225 4.48 12.73 5.95
N SER A 226 3.87 11.93 6.85
CA SER A 226 4.54 10.75 7.42
C SER A 226 4.83 9.71 6.32
N PRO A 227 3.83 9.18 5.58
CA PRO A 227 4.08 8.39 4.37
C PRO A 227 5.05 9.03 3.36
N LEU A 228 4.96 10.34 3.10
CA LEU A 228 5.82 11.04 2.14
C LEU A 228 7.30 11.06 2.55
N LEU A 229 7.61 11.34 3.81
CA LEU A 229 8.98 11.28 4.33
C LEU A 229 9.53 9.85 4.22
N HIS A 230 8.67 8.86 4.40
CA HIS A 230 9.02 7.45 4.29
C HIS A 230 9.33 7.04 2.85
N HIS A 231 8.56 7.55 1.88
CA HIS A 231 8.83 7.39 0.45
C HIS A 231 10.19 7.98 0.05
N LEU A 232 10.53 9.16 0.55
CA LEU A 232 11.82 9.82 0.29
C LEU A 232 13.00 9.04 0.91
N ALA A 233 12.85 8.51 2.12
CA ALA A 233 13.84 7.63 2.74
C ALA A 233 14.04 6.34 1.92
N GLY A 234 12.95 5.78 1.38
CA GLY A 234 12.96 4.66 0.44
C GLY A 234 13.82 4.92 -0.79
N ILE A 235 13.73 6.09 -1.43
CA ILE A 235 14.57 6.48 -2.59
C ILE A 235 16.06 6.33 -2.24
N GLY A 236 16.46 6.85 -1.06
CA GLY A 236 17.84 6.75 -0.58
C GLY A 236 18.32 5.30 -0.49
N SER A 237 17.49 4.39 0.03
CA SER A 237 17.85 2.97 0.15
C SER A 237 17.94 2.21 -1.18
N ILE A 238 17.29 2.71 -2.23
CA ILE A 238 17.26 2.11 -3.58
C ILE A 238 18.42 2.63 -4.43
N LEU A 239 18.71 3.92 -4.31
CA LEU A 239 19.81 4.57 -5.02
C LEU A 239 21.16 4.36 -4.31
N ALA A 240 21.20 4.12 -3.00
CA ALA A 240 22.45 3.91 -2.27
C ALA A 240 23.32 2.78 -2.88
N PRO A 241 22.79 1.58 -3.18
CA PRO A 241 23.57 0.53 -3.84
C PRO A 241 24.07 0.90 -5.25
N VAL A 242 23.36 1.80 -5.95
CA VAL A 242 23.79 2.34 -7.25
C VAL A 242 24.99 3.28 -7.07
N MET A 243 25.02 4.05 -5.98
CA MET A 243 26.12 4.97 -5.66
C MET A 243 27.35 4.28 -5.05
N GLU A 244 27.21 3.05 -4.56
CA GLU A 244 28.31 2.26 -3.97
C GLU A 244 29.18 1.53 -5.01
N GLY A 245 28.75 1.48 -6.28
CA GLY A 245 29.50 0.88 -7.40
C GLY A 245 30.15 1.91 -8.34
N PRO A 246 31.10 1.50 -9.21
CA PRO A 246 31.65 2.39 -10.23
C PRO A 246 30.57 2.79 -11.24
N LEU A 247 30.24 4.08 -11.30
CA LEU A 247 29.26 4.65 -12.23
C LEU A 247 29.91 5.07 -13.55
N SER A 248 29.22 4.83 -14.65
CA SER A 248 29.53 5.52 -15.91
C SER A 248 29.21 7.01 -15.80
N GLU A 249 29.86 7.86 -16.59
CA GLU A 249 29.59 9.31 -16.61
C GLU A 249 28.12 9.62 -16.91
N THR A 250 27.51 8.89 -17.84
CA THR A 250 26.07 8.97 -18.15
C THR A 250 25.20 8.62 -16.95
N SER A 251 25.50 7.51 -16.25
CA SER A 251 24.76 7.07 -15.06
C SER A 251 24.91 8.08 -13.91
N TYR A 252 26.07 8.71 -13.76
CA TYR A 252 26.29 9.77 -12.78
C TYR A 252 25.40 10.99 -13.05
N HIS A 253 25.31 11.44 -14.31
CA HIS A 253 24.43 12.55 -14.67
C HIS A 253 22.95 12.23 -14.45
N GLU A 254 22.53 11.00 -14.71
CA GLU A 254 21.15 10.57 -14.44
C GLU A 254 20.81 10.61 -12.94
N VAL A 255 21.69 10.06 -12.09
CA VAL A 255 21.49 10.07 -10.63
C VAL A 255 21.47 11.52 -10.11
N ARG A 256 22.38 12.37 -10.60
CA ARG A 256 22.46 13.79 -10.21
C ARG A 256 21.23 14.60 -10.59
N HIS A 257 20.52 14.24 -11.66
CA HIS A 257 19.30 14.94 -12.05
C HIS A 257 18.09 14.53 -11.19
N VAL A 258 18.15 13.36 -10.55
CA VAL A 258 17.08 12.85 -9.68
C VAL A 258 17.21 13.37 -8.25
N LEU A 259 18.45 13.57 -7.77
CA LEU A 259 18.76 14.14 -6.45
C LEU A 259 18.67 15.67 -6.45
#